data_AF-A0A0F9T9L0-F1
#
_entry.id   AF-A0A0F9T9L0-F1
#
_cell.length_a   1.000
_cell.length_b   1.000
_cell.length_c   1.000
_cell.angle_alpha   90.00
_cell.angle_beta   90.00
_cell.angle_gamma   90.00
#
_symmetry.space_group_name_H-M   'P 1'
#
loop_
_entity.id
_entity.type
_entity.pdbx_description
1 polymer ?
#
loop_
_entity_poly.entity_id
_entity_poly.type
_entity_poly.pdbx_seq_one_letter_code
_entity_poly.pdbx_strand_id
1 'polypeptide(L)'
;MSEPTSAYSYSDLVAKAANEQGIAYFAGGTGKALVPADDEYSLQICKEEVNDAIKMFIADAPRKGWRWMRRLMRVNIDTTRVTGTADAADATSLTDATLETSYASDDDLNTWWIFILTGTGIGSYAQITDYTTSGGVITVAGWLDQYGNTGGTTPAVGDTFAITKYETVGGDISRYMLPEDFGGEVNSKIEYEADTNHSAIIGWVDEAMIRRRRAVNVISGYPRLAAYRPLEPAGSTLSNTSGSRRWELILDPQPIADDVLEFLYTLYFDKLDLEAGTASGGGATTLVDSSRAEGDDYFNTWRITVIAGTGKGSNAIATDYTGSSGTFIVADWLKADGTAGGTDPDATSIYSVEPANNRHPAGFRFDEAIWAAVKYKIEEEDEEINKGFTEKYVGKALPKAYTIDGRGTPRTLGSMNWQVDYVHERIFRDVTNTNSV
;
A
#
# COMPACT_ATOMS: atom_id res chain seq x y z
N MET A 1 26.33 9.25 -20.45
CA MET A 1 25.95 9.57 -19.06
C MET A 1 24.69 8.77 -18.78
N SER A 2 24.78 7.72 -17.96
CA SER A 2 23.60 6.96 -17.54
C SER A 2 22.76 7.85 -16.64
N GLU A 3 21.47 8.05 -16.97
CA GLU A 3 20.52 8.61 -16.02
C GLU A 3 20.58 7.78 -14.73
N PRO A 4 20.59 8.39 -13.54
CA PRO A 4 20.47 7.62 -12.30
C PRO A 4 19.12 6.90 -12.34
N THR A 5 19.16 5.57 -12.40
CA THR A 5 18.02 4.67 -12.60
C THR A 5 17.20 4.43 -11.32
N SER A 6 17.49 5.14 -10.23
CA SER A 6 16.81 4.96 -8.93
C SER A 6 16.00 6.20 -8.57
N ALA A 7 14.68 6.02 -8.42
CA ALA A 7 13.84 7.00 -7.76
C ALA A 7 14.34 7.24 -6.32
N TYR A 8 14.27 8.47 -5.81
CA TYR A 8 14.57 8.73 -4.40
C TYR A 8 13.65 7.89 -3.51
N SER A 9 14.24 7.08 -2.64
CA SER A 9 13.50 6.44 -1.57
C SER A 9 13.10 7.49 -0.53
N TYR A 10 12.10 7.16 0.30
CA TYR A 10 11.74 8.07 1.40
C TYR A 10 12.91 8.29 2.37
N SER A 11 13.67 7.23 2.69
CA SER A 11 14.90 7.35 3.49
C SER A 11 15.93 8.31 2.87
N ASP A 12 16.08 8.33 1.54
CA ASP A 12 16.95 9.30 0.86
C ASP A 12 16.45 10.74 1.00
N LEU A 13 15.13 10.95 0.92
CA LEU A 13 14.52 12.27 1.08
C LEU A 13 14.69 12.79 2.51
N VAL A 14 14.43 11.94 3.51
CA VAL A 14 14.61 12.25 4.94
C VAL A 14 16.08 12.57 5.25
N ALA A 15 17.02 11.73 4.81
CA ALA A 15 18.46 11.98 5.05
C ALA A 15 18.94 13.29 4.40
N LYS A 16 18.40 13.64 3.23
CA LYS A 16 18.71 14.92 2.58
C LYS A 16 18.05 16.12 3.24
N ALA A 17 16.82 15.98 3.72
CA ALA A 17 16.13 17.01 4.50
C ALA A 17 16.93 17.34 5.77
N ALA A 18 17.28 16.30 6.54
CA ALA A 18 18.12 16.42 7.73
C ALA A 18 19.46 17.12 7.45
N ASN A 19 20.07 16.86 6.28
CA ASN A 19 21.32 17.51 5.89
C ASN A 19 21.16 19.00 5.59
N GLU A 20 20.04 19.41 4.97
CA GLU A 20 19.79 20.83 4.67
C GLU A 20 19.45 21.63 5.92
N GLN A 21 18.84 21.00 6.92
CA GLN A 21 18.54 21.55 8.24
C GLN A 21 19.74 21.53 9.21
N GLY A 22 20.81 20.79 8.86
CA GLY A 22 21.99 20.67 9.73
C GLY A 22 21.81 19.72 10.92
N ILE A 23 20.75 18.91 10.94
CA ILE A 23 20.44 17.90 11.98
C ILE A 23 20.80 16.48 11.55
N ALA A 24 21.41 16.31 10.37
CA ALA A 24 21.80 14.99 9.88
C ALA A 24 22.80 14.27 10.80
N TYR A 25 22.59 12.96 10.94
CA TYR A 25 23.56 12.09 11.58
C TYR A 25 24.73 11.78 10.64
N PHE A 26 25.96 11.90 11.15
CA PHE A 26 27.18 11.60 10.40
C PHE A 26 27.97 10.47 11.08
N ALA A 27 27.66 9.22 10.76
CA ALA A 27 28.42 8.09 11.27
C ALA A 27 29.88 8.09 10.75
N GLY A 28 30.85 8.20 11.66
CA GLY A 28 32.25 7.80 11.41
C GLY A 28 33.01 8.60 10.34
N GLY A 29 32.75 9.89 10.17
CA GLY A 29 33.63 10.79 9.40
C GLY A 29 33.60 10.66 7.87
N THR A 30 32.67 9.86 7.31
CA THR A 30 32.52 9.70 5.85
C THR A 30 31.79 10.85 5.14
N GLY A 31 31.31 11.86 5.86
CA GLY A 31 30.71 13.07 5.30
C GLY A 31 29.38 12.88 4.55
N LYS A 32 28.79 11.67 4.56
CA LYS A 32 27.45 11.42 4.04
C LYS A 32 26.43 11.56 5.16
N ALA A 33 25.43 12.40 4.95
CA ALA A 33 24.29 12.51 5.82
C ALA A 33 23.50 11.20 5.85
N LEU A 34 23.16 10.74 7.05
CA LEU A 34 22.31 9.59 7.30
C LEU A 34 21.02 10.06 7.99
N VAL A 35 20.02 9.17 7.99
CA VAL A 35 18.78 9.37 8.76
C VAL A 35 19.15 9.59 10.24
N PRO A 36 18.61 10.63 10.90
CA PRO A 36 18.84 10.87 12.32
C PRO A 36 18.18 9.76 13.13
N ALA A 37 18.97 8.79 13.59
CA ALA A 37 18.50 7.62 14.33
C ALA A 37 18.72 7.77 15.85
N ASP A 38 19.44 8.81 16.27
CA ASP A 38 19.79 9.12 17.65
C ASP A 38 18.85 10.15 18.30
N ASP A 39 18.06 10.87 17.51
CA ASP A 39 17.05 11.81 17.98
C ASP A 39 15.70 11.61 17.27
N GLU A 40 14.78 10.96 17.99
CA GLU A 40 13.41 10.66 17.53
C GLU A 40 12.64 11.94 17.16
N TYR A 41 12.86 13.05 17.86
CA TYR A 41 12.19 14.31 17.59
C TYR A 41 12.61 14.91 16.25
N SER A 42 13.93 14.98 16.01
CA SER A 42 14.51 15.42 14.73
C SER A 42 14.07 14.53 13.56
N LEU A 43 14.00 13.21 13.76
CA LEU A 43 13.48 12.28 12.76
C LEU A 43 12.01 12.56 12.42
N GLN A 44 11.18 12.77 13.44
CA GLN A 44 9.76 13.04 13.26
C GLN A 44 9.52 14.35 12.49
N ILE A 45 10.26 15.42 12.80
CA ILE A 45 10.20 16.69 12.04
C ILE A 45 10.52 16.45 10.56
N CYS A 46 11.65 15.79 10.28
CA CYS A 46 12.02 15.49 8.89
C CYS A 46 10.96 14.65 8.17
N LYS A 47 10.32 13.70 8.87
CA LYS A 47 9.26 12.86 8.30
C LYS A 47 8.02 13.68 7.94
N GLU A 48 7.60 14.56 8.85
CA GLU A 48 6.45 15.45 8.68
C GLU A 48 6.66 16.40 7.51
N GLU A 49 7.81 17.07 7.46
CA GLU A 49 8.14 18.00 6.37
C GLU A 49 8.19 17.32 5.00
N VAL A 50 8.80 16.13 4.89
CA VAL A 50 8.85 15.41 3.62
C VAL A 50 7.44 14.99 3.18
N ASN A 51 6.61 14.49 4.12
CA ASN A 51 5.23 14.12 3.83
C ASN A 51 4.39 15.34 3.42
N ASP A 52 4.53 16.46 4.11
CA ASP A 52 3.78 17.69 3.83
C ASP A 52 4.25 18.36 2.54
N ALA A 53 5.53 18.26 2.20
CA ALA A 53 6.05 18.66 0.90
C ALA A 53 5.45 17.83 -0.24
N ILE A 54 5.32 16.51 -0.07
CA ILE A 54 4.68 15.65 -1.07
C ILE A 54 3.19 15.99 -1.20
N LYS A 55 2.47 16.18 -0.07
CA LYS A 55 1.06 16.61 -0.09
C LYS A 55 0.90 17.97 -0.79
N MET A 56 1.78 18.93 -0.51
CA MET A 56 1.79 20.23 -1.16
C MET A 56 2.01 20.09 -2.67
N PHE A 57 3.00 19.32 -3.11
CA PHE A 57 3.23 19.06 -4.54
C PHE A 57 2.01 18.44 -5.23
N ILE A 58 1.32 17.53 -4.55
CA ILE A 58 0.08 16.93 -5.05
C ILE A 58 -1.05 17.95 -5.12
N ALA A 59 -1.19 18.81 -4.10
CA ALA A 59 -2.20 19.86 -4.03
C ALA A 59 -1.98 20.97 -5.08
N ASP A 60 -0.71 21.28 -5.39
CA ASP A 60 -0.29 22.19 -6.46
C ASP A 60 -0.50 21.59 -7.86
N ALA A 61 -1.54 20.79 -8.06
CA ALA A 61 -1.84 20.18 -9.33
C ALA A 61 -2.20 21.22 -10.40
N PRO A 62 -1.94 20.93 -11.70
CA PRO A 62 -2.56 21.67 -12.79
C PRO A 62 -4.09 21.69 -12.66
N ARG A 63 -4.76 22.65 -13.32
CA ARG A 63 -6.23 22.81 -13.30
C ARG A 63 -7.04 21.53 -13.63
N LYS A 64 -6.46 20.57 -14.36
CA LYS A 64 -7.09 19.29 -14.73
C LYS A 64 -6.68 18.11 -13.82
N GLY A 65 -6.00 18.39 -12.72
CA GLY A 65 -5.31 17.41 -11.89
C GLY A 65 -4.00 16.92 -12.53
N TRP A 66 -3.22 16.18 -11.75
CA TRP A 66 -2.07 15.43 -12.25
C TRP A 66 -2.53 14.23 -13.08
N ARG A 67 -1.96 14.03 -14.27
CA ARG A 67 -2.29 12.87 -15.10
C ARG A 67 -1.67 11.59 -14.56
N TRP A 68 -0.48 11.65 -13.99
CA TRP A 68 0.19 10.49 -13.38
C TRP A 68 -0.59 9.91 -12.18
N MET A 69 -1.45 10.70 -11.53
CA MET A 69 -2.34 10.20 -10.47
C MET A 69 -3.46 9.31 -11.02
N ARG A 70 -3.75 9.36 -12.32
CA ARG A 70 -4.76 8.51 -12.95
C ARG A 70 -4.14 7.15 -13.22
N ARG A 71 -4.54 6.14 -12.45
CA ARG A 71 -4.04 4.78 -12.57
C ARG A 71 -5.15 3.83 -13.01
N LEU A 72 -4.75 2.74 -13.66
CA LEU A 72 -5.64 1.63 -13.99
C LEU A 72 -5.70 0.70 -12.77
N MET A 73 -6.88 0.56 -12.18
CA MET A 73 -7.17 -0.48 -11.21
C MET A 73 -7.49 -1.78 -11.95
N ARG A 74 -6.97 -2.90 -11.44
CA ARG A 74 -7.32 -4.25 -11.86
C ARG A 74 -7.82 -5.02 -10.65
N VAL A 75 -9.07 -5.49 -10.71
CA VAL A 75 -9.68 -6.30 -9.66
C VAL A 75 -9.98 -7.66 -10.24
N ASN A 76 -9.30 -8.68 -9.75
CA ASN A 76 -9.59 -10.07 -10.13
C ASN A 76 -10.81 -10.54 -9.35
N ILE A 77 -11.81 -11.04 -10.07
CA ILE A 77 -13.01 -11.64 -9.49
C ILE A 77 -12.94 -13.16 -9.65
N ASP A 78 -13.47 -13.87 -8.67
CA ASP A 78 -13.47 -15.34 -8.61
C ASP A 78 -14.87 -15.82 -8.23
N THR A 79 -15.15 -17.06 -8.63
CA THR A 79 -16.36 -17.80 -8.29
C THR A 79 -16.20 -18.68 -7.06
N THR A 80 -14.96 -18.97 -6.68
CA THR A 80 -14.66 -19.93 -5.64
C THR A 80 -14.98 -19.37 -4.27
N ARG A 81 -15.96 -19.99 -3.62
CA ARG A 81 -16.29 -19.77 -2.21
C ARG A 81 -16.53 -21.11 -1.55
N VAL A 82 -15.56 -21.56 -0.75
CA VAL A 82 -15.72 -22.76 0.07
C VAL A 82 -16.20 -22.34 1.44
N THR A 83 -17.17 -23.08 2.00
CA THR A 83 -17.66 -22.84 3.35
C THR A 83 -17.55 -24.11 4.16
N GLY A 84 -17.19 -23.97 5.43
CA GLY A 84 -17.05 -25.09 6.35
C GLY A 84 -17.37 -24.69 7.78
N THR A 85 -17.13 -25.62 8.70
CA THR A 85 -17.27 -25.42 10.14
C THR A 85 -15.99 -25.90 10.81
N ALA A 86 -15.41 -25.07 11.67
CA ALA A 86 -14.15 -25.40 12.33
C ALA A 86 -14.32 -26.59 13.29
N ASP A 87 -13.54 -27.64 13.07
CA ASP A 87 -13.42 -28.79 13.98
C ASP A 87 -12.47 -28.46 15.15
N ALA A 88 -11.47 -27.63 14.90
CA ALA A 88 -10.54 -27.06 15.88
C ALA A 88 -9.95 -25.74 15.34
N ALA A 89 -9.47 -24.87 16.23
CA ALA A 89 -8.75 -23.66 15.85
C ALA A 89 -7.86 -23.17 17.00
N ASP A 90 -6.77 -22.49 16.65
CA ASP A 90 -5.89 -21.76 17.55
C ASP A 90 -5.43 -20.43 16.91
N ALA A 91 -4.49 -19.73 17.56
CA ALA A 91 -4.03 -18.41 17.12
C ALA A 91 -3.40 -18.41 15.70
N THR A 92 -2.95 -19.57 15.22
CA THR A 92 -2.19 -19.74 13.98
C THR A 92 -2.76 -20.82 13.06
N SER A 93 -3.84 -21.50 13.45
CA SER A 93 -4.40 -22.58 12.64
C SER A 93 -5.91 -22.74 12.78
N LEU A 94 -6.52 -23.34 11.76
CA LEU A 94 -7.89 -23.81 11.76
C LEU A 94 -7.95 -25.19 11.09
N THR A 95 -8.66 -26.13 11.69
CA THR A 95 -8.84 -27.49 11.17
C THR A 95 -10.28 -27.70 10.75
N ASP A 96 -10.49 -28.23 9.55
CA ASP A 96 -11.78 -28.77 9.09
C ASP A 96 -11.50 -30.02 8.25
N ALA A 97 -11.77 -31.19 8.82
CA ALA A 97 -11.49 -32.47 8.19
C ALA A 97 -12.28 -32.70 6.89
N THR A 98 -13.35 -31.93 6.65
CA THR A 98 -14.11 -32.02 5.40
C THR A 98 -13.35 -31.41 4.22
N LEU A 99 -12.40 -30.50 4.47
CA LEU A 99 -11.56 -29.90 3.42
C LEU A 99 -10.65 -30.92 2.73
N GLU A 100 -10.20 -31.96 3.45
CA GLU A 100 -9.37 -33.04 2.90
C GLU A 100 -10.02 -33.73 1.69
N THR A 101 -11.35 -33.78 1.66
CA THR A 101 -12.10 -34.37 0.54
C THR A 101 -12.24 -33.45 -0.68
N SER A 102 -12.05 -32.14 -0.47
CA SER A 102 -12.20 -31.10 -1.49
C SER A 102 -10.86 -30.68 -2.08
N TYR A 103 -9.80 -30.69 -1.27
CA TYR A 103 -8.44 -30.29 -1.62
C TYR A 103 -7.49 -31.42 -1.29
N ALA A 104 -6.95 -32.05 -2.34
CA ALA A 104 -6.27 -33.34 -2.27
C ALA A 104 -4.74 -33.24 -2.27
N SER A 105 -4.19 -32.02 -2.43
CA SER A 105 -2.76 -31.78 -2.38
C SER A 105 -2.43 -30.77 -1.29
N ASP A 106 -1.30 -30.99 -0.62
CA ASP A 106 -0.73 -29.97 0.26
C ASP A 106 -0.48 -28.70 -0.56
N ASP A 107 -0.56 -27.54 0.08
CA ASP A 107 -0.41 -26.22 -0.52
C ASP A 107 -1.54 -25.75 -1.47
N ASP A 108 -2.61 -26.54 -1.69
CA ASP A 108 -3.70 -26.19 -2.62
C ASP A 108 -4.40 -24.85 -2.29
N LEU A 109 -4.37 -24.44 -1.02
CA LEU A 109 -5.00 -23.21 -0.50
C LEU A 109 -4.00 -22.09 -0.17
N ASN A 110 -2.71 -22.26 -0.48
CA ASN A 110 -1.71 -21.25 -0.14
C ASN A 110 -2.03 -19.93 -0.83
N THR A 111 -1.85 -18.81 -0.12
CA THR A 111 -2.16 -17.44 -0.53
C THR A 111 -3.65 -17.07 -0.60
N TRP A 112 -4.57 -18.03 -0.39
CA TRP A 112 -6.01 -17.76 -0.30
C TRP A 112 -6.33 -17.11 1.06
N TRP A 113 -7.58 -16.72 1.23
CA TRP A 113 -8.06 -16.01 2.41
C TRP A 113 -9.18 -16.78 3.09
N ILE A 114 -9.14 -16.84 4.41
CA ILE A 114 -10.18 -17.44 5.26
C ILE A 114 -10.86 -16.36 6.11
N PHE A 115 -12.20 -16.42 6.19
CA PHE A 115 -13.05 -15.47 6.90
C PHE A 115 -13.97 -16.20 7.86
N ILE A 116 -14.02 -15.78 9.12
CA ILE A 116 -14.91 -16.34 10.12
C ILE A 116 -16.26 -15.62 10.08
N LEU A 117 -17.31 -16.37 9.78
CA LEU A 117 -18.65 -15.84 9.52
C LEU A 117 -19.55 -15.82 10.75
N THR A 118 -19.35 -16.76 11.68
CA THR A 118 -20.17 -16.89 12.90
C THR A 118 -19.33 -17.40 14.06
N GLY A 119 -19.87 -17.26 15.28
CA GLY A 119 -19.26 -17.78 16.49
C GLY A 119 -18.28 -16.81 17.16
N THR A 120 -17.26 -17.34 17.83
CA THR A 120 -16.38 -16.54 18.70
C THR A 120 -15.44 -15.66 17.88
N GLY A 121 -14.91 -16.18 16.78
CA GLY A 121 -14.01 -15.45 15.88
C GLY A 121 -14.71 -14.53 14.88
N ILE A 122 -16.02 -14.32 14.96
CA ILE A 122 -16.80 -13.60 13.93
C ILE A 122 -16.16 -12.27 13.52
N GLY A 123 -16.05 -12.07 12.19
CA GLY A 123 -15.43 -10.89 11.61
C GLY A 123 -13.91 -10.97 11.49
N SER A 124 -13.28 -11.96 12.12
CA SER A 124 -11.83 -12.18 11.97
C SER A 124 -11.53 -12.88 10.65
N TYR A 125 -10.38 -12.57 10.06
CA TYR A 125 -9.94 -13.17 8.81
C TYR A 125 -8.42 -13.23 8.71
N ALA A 126 -7.89 -14.06 7.82
CA ALA A 126 -6.45 -14.21 7.65
C ALA A 126 -6.09 -14.72 6.25
N GLN A 127 -4.87 -14.43 5.81
CA GLN A 127 -4.29 -15.08 4.64
C GLN A 127 -3.71 -16.44 5.05
N ILE A 128 -4.00 -17.46 4.24
CA ILE A 128 -3.50 -18.82 4.41
C ILE A 128 -2.04 -18.86 3.97
N THR A 129 -1.16 -19.17 4.91
CA THR A 129 0.28 -19.31 4.66
C THR A 129 0.66 -20.73 4.26
N ASP A 130 -0.10 -21.72 4.74
CA ASP A 130 0.11 -23.14 4.45
C ASP A 130 -1.21 -23.94 4.58
N TYR A 131 -1.33 -25.04 3.84
CA TYR A 131 -2.42 -26.00 3.94
C TYR A 131 -1.90 -27.43 3.89
N THR A 132 -2.19 -28.20 4.94
CA THR A 132 -1.91 -29.63 5.01
C THR A 132 -3.19 -30.42 4.78
N THR A 133 -3.18 -31.31 3.79
CA THR A 133 -4.34 -32.14 3.41
C THR A 133 -4.82 -33.03 4.55
N SER A 134 -3.89 -33.65 5.29
CA SER A 134 -4.24 -34.56 6.38
C SER A 134 -4.98 -33.81 7.49
N GLY A 135 -6.27 -34.14 7.65
CA GLY A 135 -7.14 -33.46 8.62
C GLY A 135 -7.61 -32.07 8.20
N GLY A 136 -7.26 -31.60 6.99
CA GLY A 136 -7.68 -30.29 6.47
C GLY A 136 -7.21 -29.13 7.34
N VAL A 137 -5.90 -29.08 7.63
CA VAL A 137 -5.30 -28.06 8.51
C VAL A 137 -4.87 -26.86 7.68
N ILE A 138 -5.42 -25.70 8.03
CA ILE A 138 -5.07 -24.38 7.50
C ILE A 138 -4.15 -23.71 8.51
N THR A 139 -3.02 -23.20 8.04
CA THR A 139 -2.08 -22.39 8.83
C THR A 139 -2.16 -20.93 8.38
N VAL A 140 -2.12 -20.02 9.35
CA VAL A 140 -2.14 -18.57 9.16
C VAL A 140 -1.06 -17.93 10.02
N ALA A 141 -0.54 -16.77 9.60
CA ALA A 141 0.40 -16.01 10.42
C ALA A 141 -0.24 -15.47 11.71
N GLY A 142 -1.51 -15.07 11.61
CA GLY A 142 -2.33 -14.58 12.71
C GLY A 142 -3.69 -14.11 12.21
N TRP A 143 -4.64 -13.98 13.12
CA TRP A 143 -5.99 -13.51 12.80
C TRP A 143 -6.03 -11.98 12.79
N LEU A 144 -6.54 -11.42 11.71
CA LEU A 144 -6.87 -10.00 11.59
C LEU A 144 -8.30 -9.75 12.07
N ASP A 145 -8.56 -8.56 12.59
CA ASP A 145 -9.92 -8.09 12.86
C ASP A 145 -10.68 -7.79 11.56
N GLN A 146 -11.95 -7.40 11.65
CA GLN A 146 -12.79 -7.09 10.47
C GLN A 146 -12.33 -5.89 9.62
N TYR A 147 -11.28 -5.19 10.04
CA TYR A 147 -10.68 -4.03 9.36
C TYR A 147 -9.27 -4.30 8.84
N GLY A 148 -8.76 -5.52 9.05
CA GLY A 148 -7.41 -5.90 8.67
C GLY A 148 -6.34 -5.47 9.66
N ASN A 149 -6.72 -5.07 10.89
CA ASN A 149 -5.75 -4.83 11.96
C ASN A 149 -5.36 -6.16 12.62
N THR A 150 -4.16 -6.20 13.18
CA THR A 150 -3.72 -7.31 14.03
C THR A 150 -4.56 -7.36 15.31
N GLY A 151 -4.64 -8.55 15.93
CA GLY A 151 -5.47 -8.77 17.12
C GLY A 151 -6.90 -9.21 16.84
N GLY A 152 -7.14 -9.86 15.69
CA GLY A 152 -8.37 -10.59 15.43
C GLY A 152 -8.63 -11.66 16.48
N THR A 153 -9.90 -12.03 16.65
CA THR A 153 -10.28 -13.03 17.64
C THR A 153 -10.06 -14.43 17.08
N THR A 154 -9.31 -15.26 17.81
CA THR A 154 -9.11 -16.67 17.47
C THR A 154 -10.46 -17.40 17.32
N PRO A 155 -10.68 -18.11 16.20
CA PRO A 155 -11.88 -18.91 16.01
C PRO A 155 -11.96 -20.05 17.03
N ALA A 156 -13.16 -20.56 17.27
CA ALA A 156 -13.42 -21.69 18.13
C ALA A 156 -14.06 -22.86 17.36
N VAL A 157 -14.10 -24.03 18.00
CA VAL A 157 -14.84 -25.19 17.49
C VAL A 157 -16.30 -24.81 17.24
N GLY A 158 -16.82 -25.12 16.06
CA GLY A 158 -18.18 -24.81 15.65
C GLY A 158 -18.36 -23.44 14.98
N ASP A 159 -17.32 -22.60 14.93
CA ASP A 159 -17.33 -21.37 14.14
C ASP A 159 -17.43 -21.72 12.65
N THR A 160 -18.31 -21.06 11.90
CA THR A 160 -18.41 -21.27 10.46
C THR A 160 -17.47 -20.33 9.73
N PHE A 161 -16.87 -20.78 8.63
CA PHE A 161 -15.95 -19.97 7.84
C PHE A 161 -16.28 -19.97 6.34
N ALA A 162 -15.69 -19.02 5.61
CA ALA A 162 -15.59 -19.03 4.16
C ALA A 162 -14.14 -18.86 3.71
N ILE A 163 -13.74 -19.58 2.66
CA ILE A 163 -12.44 -19.46 2.00
C ILE A 163 -12.68 -18.87 0.61
N THR A 164 -11.94 -17.82 0.27
CA THR A 164 -11.94 -17.18 -1.05
C THR A 164 -10.51 -17.00 -1.54
N LYS A 165 -10.29 -17.05 -2.86
CA LYS A 165 -8.94 -16.92 -3.44
C LYS A 165 -8.35 -15.52 -3.29
N TYR A 166 -9.20 -14.50 -3.33
CA TYR A 166 -8.82 -13.09 -3.15
C TYR A 166 -9.36 -12.54 -1.83
N GLU A 167 -8.79 -11.44 -1.37
CA GLU A 167 -9.27 -10.72 -0.18
C GLU A 167 -10.66 -10.12 -0.47
N THR A 168 -11.68 -10.65 0.22
CA THR A 168 -13.08 -10.20 0.12
C THR A 168 -13.57 -9.65 1.45
N VAL A 169 -14.71 -8.95 1.45
CA VAL A 169 -15.28 -8.46 2.71
C VAL A 169 -16.22 -9.49 3.31
N GLY A 170 -15.78 -10.16 4.37
CA GLY A 170 -16.55 -11.17 5.09
C GLY A 170 -16.81 -12.44 4.28
N GLY A 171 -15.90 -12.82 3.39
CA GLY A 171 -16.03 -14.01 2.55
C GLY A 171 -17.14 -13.92 1.49
N ASP A 172 -17.59 -12.71 1.14
CA ASP A 172 -18.58 -12.47 0.08
C ASP A 172 -17.87 -12.19 -1.25
N ILE A 173 -17.94 -13.12 -2.20
CA ILE A 173 -17.30 -13.00 -3.53
C ILE A 173 -17.87 -11.91 -4.44
N SER A 174 -18.81 -11.11 -3.95
CA SER A 174 -19.26 -9.88 -4.61
C SER A 174 -18.71 -8.60 -3.96
N ARG A 175 -17.92 -8.72 -2.89
CA ARG A 175 -17.36 -7.59 -2.14
C ARG A 175 -15.85 -7.73 -2.04
N TYR A 176 -15.13 -6.84 -2.69
CA TYR A 176 -13.68 -6.88 -2.79
C TYR A 176 -13.06 -5.69 -2.07
N MET A 177 -11.93 -5.90 -1.40
CA MET A 177 -11.20 -4.82 -0.76
C MET A 177 -10.33 -4.12 -1.78
N LEU A 178 -10.45 -2.80 -1.87
CA LEU A 178 -9.60 -1.98 -2.71
C LEU A 178 -8.28 -1.67 -1.96
N PRO A 179 -7.20 -1.40 -2.71
CA PRO A 179 -5.95 -0.97 -2.11
C PRO A 179 -6.11 0.33 -1.31
N GLU A 180 -5.25 0.54 -0.32
CA GLU A 180 -5.27 1.73 0.54
C GLU A 180 -5.03 3.05 -0.23
N ASP A 181 -4.43 2.96 -1.41
CA ASP A 181 -4.14 4.10 -2.27
C ASP A 181 -5.38 4.60 -3.05
N PHE A 182 -6.49 3.86 -2.98
CA PHE A 182 -7.77 4.25 -3.54
C PHE A 182 -8.50 5.20 -2.59
N GLY A 183 -8.53 6.49 -2.91
CA GLY A 183 -9.20 7.52 -2.09
C GLY A 183 -10.65 7.82 -2.48
N GLY A 184 -11.34 6.89 -3.16
CA GLY A 184 -12.77 7.02 -3.44
C GLY A 184 -13.14 7.79 -4.70
N GLU A 185 -12.18 8.17 -5.56
CA GLU A 185 -12.48 8.84 -6.82
C GLU A 185 -12.22 7.92 -8.01
N VAL A 186 -13.31 7.56 -8.71
CA VAL A 186 -13.26 6.80 -9.95
C VAL A 186 -13.37 7.74 -11.14
N ASN A 187 -12.45 7.59 -12.09
CA ASN A 187 -12.28 8.48 -13.26
C ASN A 187 -12.85 7.89 -14.56
N SER A 188 -13.33 6.65 -14.56
CA SER A 188 -13.91 6.00 -15.73
C SER A 188 -15.06 5.07 -15.39
N LYS A 189 -15.68 4.52 -16.42
CA LYS A 189 -16.54 3.35 -16.28
C LYS A 189 -15.68 2.14 -15.89
N ILE A 190 -16.31 1.16 -15.27
CA ILE A 190 -15.73 -0.14 -14.97
C ILE A 190 -16.09 -1.12 -16.08
N GLU A 191 -15.10 -1.88 -16.52
CA GLU A 191 -15.17 -2.77 -17.66
C GLU A 191 -14.50 -4.11 -17.34
N TYR A 192 -14.81 -5.14 -18.11
CA TYR A 192 -14.03 -6.37 -18.11
C TYR A 192 -12.74 -6.16 -18.91
N GLU A 193 -11.69 -6.93 -18.60
CA GLU A 193 -10.46 -6.96 -19.40
C GLU A 193 -10.76 -7.31 -20.87
N ALA A 194 -9.85 -6.89 -21.76
CA ALA A 194 -9.97 -7.14 -23.20
C ALA A 194 -10.12 -8.63 -23.54
N ASP A 195 -10.78 -8.89 -24.68
CA ASP A 195 -11.05 -10.24 -25.20
C ASP A 195 -11.88 -11.16 -24.29
N THR A 196 -12.52 -10.60 -23.26
CA THR A 196 -13.60 -11.27 -22.55
C THR A 196 -14.86 -11.30 -23.43
N ASN A 197 -15.59 -12.43 -23.46
CA ASN A 197 -16.86 -12.54 -24.19
C ASN A 197 -18.01 -11.76 -23.53
N HIS A 198 -17.67 -10.77 -22.70
CA HIS A 198 -18.55 -10.01 -21.83
C HIS A 198 -18.57 -8.55 -22.28
N SER A 199 -19.32 -8.28 -23.35
CA SER A 199 -19.48 -6.93 -23.93
C SER A 199 -20.29 -5.96 -23.04
N ALA A 200 -20.54 -6.30 -21.78
CA ALA A 200 -21.37 -5.52 -20.87
C ALA A 200 -20.51 -4.53 -20.06
N ILE A 201 -20.73 -3.23 -20.29
CA ILE A 201 -20.22 -2.17 -19.42
C ILE A 201 -20.87 -2.30 -18.04
N ILE A 202 -20.05 -2.25 -16.99
CA ILE A 202 -20.54 -2.23 -15.61
C ILE A 202 -20.84 -0.78 -15.23
N GLY A 203 -22.06 -0.52 -14.77
CA GLY A 203 -22.51 0.81 -14.36
C GLY A 203 -22.15 1.10 -12.91
N TRP A 204 -21.49 2.23 -12.64
CA TRP A 204 -21.39 2.77 -11.29
C TRP A 204 -22.78 3.22 -10.81
N VAL A 205 -23.18 2.73 -9.64
CA VAL A 205 -24.46 3.06 -8.98
C VAL A 205 -24.23 3.31 -7.49
N ASP A 206 -25.24 3.89 -6.83
CA ASP A 206 -25.22 4.09 -5.39
C ASP A 206 -25.25 2.74 -4.64
N GLU A 207 -24.50 2.63 -3.54
CA GLU A 207 -24.48 1.43 -2.67
C GLU A 207 -25.89 1.05 -2.21
N ALA A 208 -26.73 2.04 -1.89
CA ALA A 208 -28.12 1.82 -1.48
C ALA A 208 -28.96 1.08 -2.55
N MET A 209 -28.65 1.26 -3.84
CA MET A 209 -29.34 0.56 -4.92
C MET A 209 -28.96 -0.93 -4.94
N ILE A 210 -27.66 -1.24 -4.82
CA ILE A 210 -27.19 -2.63 -4.75
C ILE A 210 -27.74 -3.30 -3.49
N ARG A 211 -27.67 -2.63 -2.34
CA ARG A 211 -28.19 -3.14 -1.07
C ARG A 211 -29.68 -3.47 -1.15
N ARG A 212 -30.48 -2.61 -1.78
CA ARG A 212 -31.93 -2.86 -1.98
C ARG A 212 -32.18 -4.07 -2.87
N ARG A 213 -31.37 -4.30 -3.90
CA ARG A 213 -31.50 -5.45 -4.81
C ARG A 213 -31.12 -6.75 -4.11
N ARG A 214 -29.97 -6.76 -3.43
CA ARG A 214 -29.44 -7.93 -2.70
C ARG A 214 -30.27 -8.28 -1.45
N ALA A 215 -30.97 -7.33 -0.85
CA ALA A 215 -31.89 -7.58 0.27
C ALA A 215 -33.07 -8.48 -0.11
N VAL A 216 -33.47 -8.50 -1.38
CA VAL A 216 -34.58 -9.33 -1.86
C VAL A 216 -34.08 -10.68 -2.34
N ASN A 217 -33.08 -10.70 -3.22
CA ASN A 217 -32.44 -11.90 -3.74
C ASN A 217 -30.98 -11.62 -4.06
N VAL A 218 -30.09 -12.55 -3.71
CA VAL A 218 -28.72 -12.56 -4.25
C VAL A 218 -28.76 -13.34 -5.55
N ILE A 219 -28.57 -12.63 -6.67
CA ILE A 219 -28.57 -13.22 -8.01
C ILE A 219 -27.10 -13.46 -8.40
N SER A 220 -26.79 -14.62 -8.97
CA SER A 220 -25.49 -14.89 -9.59
C SER A 220 -25.54 -14.60 -11.08
N GLY A 221 -24.47 -14.06 -11.63
CA GLY A 221 -24.33 -13.72 -13.05
C GLY A 221 -23.12 -12.83 -13.28
N TYR A 222 -22.90 -12.41 -14.52
CA TYR A 222 -21.89 -11.40 -14.82
C TYR A 222 -22.28 -10.07 -14.18
N PRO A 223 -21.43 -9.49 -13.31
CA PRO A 223 -21.64 -8.16 -12.75
C PRO A 223 -22.04 -7.15 -13.82
N ARG A 224 -23.04 -6.32 -13.50
CA ARG A 224 -23.52 -5.22 -14.36
C ARG A 224 -23.56 -3.90 -13.64
N LEU A 225 -23.56 -3.93 -12.31
CA LEU A 225 -23.58 -2.79 -11.44
C LEU A 225 -22.41 -2.92 -10.47
N ALA A 226 -21.76 -1.79 -10.20
CA ALA A 226 -20.74 -1.68 -9.18
C ALA A 226 -21.02 -0.46 -8.31
N ALA A 227 -20.70 -0.56 -7.04
CA ALA A 227 -20.64 0.56 -6.12
C ALA A 227 -19.35 0.46 -5.31
N TYR A 228 -18.87 1.57 -4.78
CA TYR A 228 -17.79 1.56 -3.81
C TYR A 228 -18.23 2.33 -2.56
N ARG A 229 -17.69 1.98 -1.40
CA ARG A 229 -17.89 2.74 -0.17
C ARG A 229 -16.67 2.66 0.75
N PRO A 230 -16.49 3.64 1.65
CA PRO A 230 -15.51 3.52 2.72
C PRO A 230 -15.85 2.31 3.58
N LEU A 231 -14.83 1.58 4.02
CA LEU A 231 -15.00 0.59 5.07
C LEU A 231 -15.18 1.34 6.40
N GLU A 232 -16.42 1.39 6.91
CA GLU A 232 -16.70 2.09 8.16
C GLU A 232 -16.16 1.31 9.37
N PRO A 233 -15.38 1.93 10.28
CA PRO A 233 -15.10 1.35 11.58
C PRO A 233 -16.38 1.30 12.41
N ALA A 234 -16.80 0.10 12.81
CA ALA A 234 -17.94 -0.17 13.68
C ALA A 234 -17.45 -0.05 15.13
N GLY A 235 -17.48 1.19 15.63
CA GLY A 235 -17.18 1.47 17.02
C GLY A 235 -17.08 2.97 17.26
N SER A 236 -17.70 3.48 18.32
CA SER A 236 -17.63 4.89 18.71
C SER A 236 -16.26 5.33 19.25
N THR A 237 -15.27 4.44 19.25
CA THR A 237 -13.88 4.78 19.55
C THR A 237 -13.24 5.32 18.27
N LEU A 238 -13.29 6.64 18.14
CA LEU A 238 -12.41 7.45 17.30
C LEU A 238 -10.94 7.32 17.74
N SER A 239 -10.45 6.11 18.07
CA SER A 239 -9.02 5.92 18.26
C SER A 239 -8.40 5.95 16.87
N ASN A 240 -7.79 7.09 16.58
CA ASN A 240 -6.97 7.44 15.43
C ASN A 240 -5.69 6.57 15.32
N THR A 241 -5.79 5.29 15.65
CA THR A 241 -4.71 4.32 15.66
C THR A 241 -5.17 3.15 14.79
N SER A 242 -4.55 3.06 13.62
CA SER A 242 -4.49 1.93 12.68
C SER A 242 -5.67 1.59 11.78
N GLY A 243 -6.85 2.22 11.86
CA GLY A 243 -7.92 1.96 10.88
C GLY A 243 -7.49 2.36 9.45
N SER A 244 -7.00 1.40 8.66
CA SER A 244 -6.64 1.60 7.26
C SER A 244 -7.83 2.22 6.53
N ARG A 245 -7.61 3.34 5.81
CA ARG A 245 -8.66 4.04 5.04
C ARG A 245 -8.99 3.27 3.77
N ARG A 246 -9.49 2.04 3.94
CA ARG A 246 -9.79 1.15 2.82
C ARG A 246 -11.20 1.37 2.32
N TRP A 247 -11.38 1.06 1.05
CA TRP A 247 -12.66 1.09 0.38
C TRP A 247 -13.02 -0.32 -0.04
N GLU A 248 -14.31 -0.62 -0.06
CA GLU A 248 -14.79 -1.86 -0.66
C GLU A 248 -15.47 -1.58 -2.00
N LEU A 249 -15.25 -2.48 -2.95
CA LEU A 249 -15.97 -2.58 -4.21
C LEU A 249 -17.08 -3.62 -4.04
N ILE A 250 -18.31 -3.24 -4.37
CA ILE A 250 -19.50 -4.10 -4.30
C ILE A 250 -20.01 -4.33 -5.73
N LEU A 251 -20.20 -5.58 -6.11
CA LEU A 251 -20.67 -6.00 -7.42
C LEU A 251 -22.09 -6.59 -7.34
N ASP A 252 -22.90 -6.32 -8.36
CA ASP A 252 -24.20 -6.98 -8.56
C ASP A 252 -24.45 -7.23 -10.07
N PRO A 253 -24.88 -8.43 -10.49
CA PRO A 253 -25.01 -9.69 -9.72
C PRO A 253 -23.68 -10.21 -9.13
N GLN A 254 -23.77 -11.21 -8.23
CA GLN A 254 -22.61 -11.94 -7.71
C GLN A 254 -21.91 -12.71 -8.85
N PRO A 255 -20.58 -12.66 -8.98
CA PRO A 255 -19.87 -13.25 -10.11
C PRO A 255 -20.10 -14.77 -10.25
N ILE A 256 -20.16 -15.23 -11.50
CA ILE A 256 -20.34 -16.65 -11.89
C ILE A 256 -19.21 -17.17 -12.78
N ALA A 257 -18.24 -16.31 -13.12
CA ALA A 257 -17.02 -16.68 -13.81
C ALA A 257 -15.84 -15.90 -13.22
N ASP A 258 -14.65 -16.47 -13.37
CA ASP A 258 -13.39 -15.81 -13.04
C ASP A 258 -13.08 -14.81 -14.16
N ASP A 259 -12.90 -13.55 -13.78
CA ASP A 259 -12.76 -12.43 -14.71
C ASP A 259 -11.87 -11.35 -14.07
N VAL A 260 -11.42 -10.40 -14.88
CA VAL A 260 -10.67 -9.23 -14.40
C VAL A 260 -11.45 -7.97 -14.74
N LEU A 261 -11.68 -7.14 -13.74
CA LEU A 261 -12.34 -5.84 -13.88
C LEU A 261 -11.31 -4.72 -13.90
N GLU A 262 -11.49 -3.78 -14.83
CA GLU A 262 -10.60 -2.64 -15.02
C GLU A 262 -11.37 -1.31 -14.91
N PHE A 263 -10.80 -0.35 -14.18
CA PHE A 263 -11.28 1.03 -14.15
C PHE A 263 -10.18 2.01 -13.78
N LEU A 264 -10.30 3.26 -14.24
CA LEU A 264 -9.38 4.33 -13.86
C LEU A 264 -9.78 4.92 -12.51
N TYR A 265 -8.81 5.15 -11.64
CA TYR A 265 -9.01 5.85 -10.37
C TYR A 265 -7.98 6.97 -10.17
N THR A 266 -8.29 7.90 -9.28
CA THR A 266 -7.30 8.87 -8.78
C THR A 266 -6.58 8.23 -7.60
N LEU A 267 -5.27 8.12 -7.73
CA LEU A 267 -4.38 7.75 -6.65
C LEU A 267 -4.32 8.86 -5.60
N TYR A 268 -4.56 8.53 -4.33
CA TYR A 268 -4.35 9.47 -3.23
C TYR A 268 -3.10 9.10 -2.44
N PHE A 269 -2.46 10.12 -1.90
CA PHE A 269 -1.30 9.96 -1.03
C PHE A 269 -1.75 10.10 0.42
N ASP A 270 -1.48 9.08 1.23
CA ASP A 270 -1.72 9.13 2.67
C ASP A 270 -0.47 9.66 3.39
N LYS A 271 0.55 8.81 3.50
CA LYS A 271 1.87 9.13 4.06
C LYS A 271 2.92 8.11 3.60
N LEU A 272 4.18 8.47 3.79
CA LEU A 272 5.32 7.55 3.79
C LEU A 272 5.80 7.41 5.23
N ASP A 273 6.13 6.18 5.61
CA ASP A 273 6.53 5.84 6.98
C ASP A 273 7.98 5.35 7.00
N LEU A 274 8.73 5.75 8.03
CA LEU A 274 10.10 5.33 8.26
C LEU A 274 10.34 5.41 9.75
N GLU A 275 10.91 4.36 10.31
CA GLU A 275 11.43 4.41 11.66
C GLU A 275 12.93 4.12 11.65
N ALA A 276 13.65 4.61 12.65
CA ALA A 276 15.06 4.34 12.81
C ALA A 276 15.37 4.11 14.29
N GLY A 277 16.49 3.46 14.57
CA GLY A 277 16.88 3.17 15.94
C GLY A 277 18.29 2.61 16.04
N THR A 278 18.69 2.35 17.28
CA THR A 278 19.96 1.71 17.61
C THR A 278 19.67 0.34 18.21
N ALA A 279 20.19 -0.71 17.59
CA ALA A 279 20.01 -2.07 18.06
C ALA A 279 20.64 -2.24 19.44
N SER A 280 19.89 -2.85 20.35
CA SER A 280 20.34 -3.36 21.65
C SER A 280 20.95 -4.77 21.56
N GLY A 281 20.76 -5.46 20.43
CA GLY A 281 21.30 -6.79 20.13
C GLY A 281 20.95 -7.23 18.72
N GLY A 282 21.50 -8.36 18.28
CA GLY A 282 21.24 -8.89 16.94
C GLY A 282 21.98 -10.20 16.67
N GLY A 283 21.60 -10.86 15.59
CA GLY A 283 22.19 -12.12 15.11
C GLY A 283 21.67 -12.49 13.73
N ALA A 284 21.96 -13.72 13.29
CA ALA A 284 21.68 -14.21 11.94
C ALA A 284 20.21 -14.06 11.48
N THR A 285 19.26 -14.16 12.41
CA THR A 285 17.81 -14.11 12.10
C THR A 285 17.08 -13.06 12.91
N THR A 286 17.80 -12.17 13.61
CA THR A 286 17.16 -11.21 14.53
C THR A 286 17.89 -9.87 14.60
N LEU A 287 17.13 -8.80 14.81
CA LEU A 287 17.63 -7.52 15.33
C LEU A 287 16.77 -7.15 16.54
N VAL A 288 17.39 -6.76 17.65
CA VAL A 288 16.68 -6.43 18.89
C VAL A 288 16.89 -4.97 19.21
N ASP A 289 15.81 -4.21 19.34
CA ASP A 289 15.81 -2.84 19.85
C ASP A 289 14.84 -2.74 21.03
N SER A 290 15.36 -2.97 22.24
CA SER A 290 14.56 -2.99 23.46
C SER A 290 13.96 -1.63 23.86
N SER A 291 14.29 -0.54 23.13
CA SER A 291 13.70 0.78 23.36
C SER A 291 12.35 0.96 22.67
N ARG A 292 12.05 0.10 21.68
CA ARG A 292 10.80 0.11 20.94
C ARG A 292 9.62 -0.44 21.74
N ALA A 293 8.43 0.05 21.42
CA ALA A 293 7.19 -0.27 22.14
C ALA A 293 5.96 -0.46 21.24
N GLU A 294 6.16 -0.56 19.92
CA GLU A 294 5.09 -0.91 18.99
C GLU A 294 4.53 -2.31 19.30
N GLY A 295 3.28 -2.54 18.90
CA GLY A 295 2.62 -3.84 19.10
C GLY A 295 3.26 -4.96 18.28
N ASP A 296 2.91 -6.20 18.61
CA ASP A 296 3.30 -7.37 17.82
C ASP A 296 2.87 -7.22 16.34
N ASP A 297 3.66 -7.77 15.43
CA ASP A 297 3.47 -7.77 13.97
C ASP A 297 3.53 -6.40 13.26
N TYR A 298 3.74 -5.29 14.00
CA TYR A 298 3.68 -3.94 13.44
C TYR A 298 4.61 -3.73 12.23
N PHE A 299 5.81 -4.32 12.26
CA PHE A 299 6.81 -4.20 11.19
C PHE A 299 6.76 -5.34 10.17
N ASN A 300 5.75 -6.21 10.19
CA ASN A 300 5.72 -7.35 9.29
C ASN A 300 5.72 -6.88 7.83
N THR A 301 6.55 -7.52 7.01
CA THR A 301 6.84 -7.16 5.61
C THR A 301 7.64 -5.86 5.41
N TRP A 302 7.97 -5.14 6.48
CA TRP A 302 8.82 -3.95 6.36
C TRP A 302 10.26 -4.36 6.09
N ARG A 303 10.95 -3.52 5.33
CA ARG A 303 12.37 -3.66 5.02
C ARG A 303 13.19 -2.99 6.11
N ILE A 304 14.08 -3.75 6.72
CA ILE A 304 15.09 -3.26 7.66
C ILE A 304 16.40 -3.07 6.88
N THR A 305 17.06 -1.93 7.07
CA THR A 305 18.38 -1.64 6.50
C THR A 305 19.32 -1.18 7.59
N VAL A 306 20.49 -1.80 7.71
CA VAL A 306 21.53 -1.39 8.66
C VAL A 306 22.33 -0.23 8.05
N ILE A 307 22.19 0.96 8.61
CA ILE A 307 22.77 2.20 8.09
C ILE A 307 24.17 2.51 8.67
N ALA A 308 24.45 2.04 9.90
CA ALA A 308 25.77 2.14 10.53
C ALA A 308 26.02 0.99 11.53
N GLY A 309 27.26 0.87 12.01
CA GLY A 309 27.70 -0.20 12.92
C GLY A 309 28.03 -1.51 12.19
N THR A 310 28.06 -2.62 12.94
CA THR A 310 28.23 -3.97 12.36
C THR A 310 27.06 -4.29 11.45
N GLY A 311 27.31 -4.97 10.32
CA GLY A 311 26.24 -5.26 9.36
C GLY A 311 25.87 -4.12 8.41
N LYS A 312 26.55 -2.97 8.47
CA LYS A 312 26.29 -1.82 7.58
C LYS A 312 26.14 -2.21 6.10
N GLY A 313 25.04 -1.78 5.50
CA GLY A 313 24.68 -2.07 4.10
C GLY A 313 23.91 -3.37 3.92
N SER A 314 23.76 -4.18 4.96
CA SER A 314 22.87 -5.33 4.95
C SER A 314 21.41 -4.89 5.10
N ASN A 315 20.50 -5.63 4.48
CA ASN A 315 19.06 -5.41 4.57
C ASN A 315 18.32 -6.74 4.72
N ALA A 316 17.11 -6.70 5.24
CA ALA A 316 16.25 -7.87 5.38
C ALA A 316 14.78 -7.44 5.35
N ILE A 317 13.87 -8.39 5.10
CA ILE A 317 12.43 -8.20 5.27
C ILE A 317 12.05 -8.82 6.62
N ALA A 318 11.39 -8.05 7.47
CA ALA A 318 10.84 -8.52 8.73
C ALA A 318 9.71 -9.52 8.43
N THR A 319 9.87 -10.75 8.90
CA THR A 319 8.84 -11.79 8.83
C THR A 319 7.91 -11.75 10.04
N ASP A 320 8.43 -11.27 11.17
CA ASP A 320 7.71 -11.11 12.43
C ASP A 320 8.37 -9.96 13.24
N TYR A 321 7.59 -9.35 14.13
CA TYR A 321 8.05 -8.38 15.12
C TYR A 321 7.37 -8.65 16.46
N THR A 322 8.18 -8.93 17.48
CA THR A 322 7.70 -9.08 18.86
C THR A 322 7.82 -7.76 19.60
N GLY A 323 6.69 -7.09 19.83
CA GLY A 323 6.59 -5.78 20.47
C GLY A 323 7.06 -5.78 21.93
N SER A 324 6.79 -6.85 22.67
CA SER A 324 7.20 -6.95 24.09
C SER A 324 8.71 -6.96 24.32
N SER A 325 9.50 -7.34 23.29
CA SER A 325 10.96 -7.39 23.35
C SER A 325 11.64 -6.48 22.30
N GLY A 326 10.87 -5.77 21.49
CA GLY A 326 11.39 -4.98 20.37
C GLY A 326 12.21 -5.80 19.37
N THR A 327 11.83 -7.06 19.15
CA THR A 327 12.63 -8.00 18.35
C THR A 327 12.06 -8.14 16.95
N PHE A 328 12.85 -7.74 15.96
CA PHE A 328 12.62 -8.06 14.56
C PHE A 328 13.13 -9.46 14.27
N ILE A 329 12.31 -10.28 13.61
CA ILE A 329 12.68 -11.60 13.12
C ILE A 329 12.78 -11.52 11.59
N VAL A 330 13.86 -12.06 11.05
CA VAL A 330 14.14 -12.07 9.61
C VAL A 330 14.57 -13.47 9.17
N ALA A 331 14.27 -13.82 7.92
CA ALA A 331 14.67 -15.11 7.38
C ALA A 331 16.19 -15.21 7.14
N ASP A 332 16.79 -14.13 6.61
CA ASP A 332 18.23 -13.99 6.38
C ASP A 332 18.59 -12.50 6.22
N TRP A 333 19.83 -12.14 6.54
CA TRP A 333 20.38 -10.84 6.18
C TRP A 333 20.93 -10.90 4.76
N LEU A 334 20.46 -9.98 3.92
CA LEU A 334 20.89 -9.82 2.54
C LEU A 334 21.97 -8.75 2.44
N LYS A 335 22.86 -8.88 1.45
CA LYS A 335 23.80 -7.83 1.07
C LYS A 335 23.07 -6.66 0.41
N ALA A 336 23.78 -5.56 0.19
CA ALA A 336 23.25 -4.37 -0.48
C ALA A 336 22.70 -4.64 -1.90
N ASP A 337 23.15 -5.71 -2.56
CA ASP A 337 22.66 -6.14 -3.88
C ASP A 337 21.47 -7.11 -3.82
N GLY A 338 20.98 -7.43 -2.61
CA GLY A 338 19.87 -8.36 -2.38
C GLY A 338 20.28 -9.84 -2.39
N THR A 339 21.56 -10.16 -2.53
CA THR A 339 22.03 -11.55 -2.44
C THR A 339 22.19 -12.01 -0.99
N ALA A 340 21.97 -13.30 -0.73
CA ALA A 340 22.11 -13.90 0.59
C ALA A 340 23.54 -13.76 1.16
N GLY A 341 23.64 -13.88 2.49
CA GLY A 341 24.92 -13.77 3.22
C GLY A 341 25.37 -12.33 3.44
N GLY A 342 24.44 -11.47 3.82
CA GLY A 342 24.72 -10.19 4.48
C GLY A 342 25.48 -10.39 5.79
N THR A 343 25.97 -9.31 6.37
CA THR A 343 26.64 -9.36 7.68
C THR A 343 25.62 -9.09 8.77
N ASP A 344 25.53 -10.00 9.74
CA ASP A 344 24.60 -9.90 10.87
C ASP A 344 24.81 -8.60 11.67
N PRO A 345 23.73 -7.94 12.12
CA PRO A 345 23.82 -6.80 13.03
C PRO A 345 24.19 -7.24 14.45
N ASP A 346 24.70 -6.30 15.23
CA ASP A 346 24.99 -6.44 16.66
C ASP A 346 24.40 -5.28 17.48
N ALA A 347 24.73 -5.21 18.76
CA ALA A 347 24.26 -4.16 19.68
C ALA A 347 24.83 -2.75 19.39
N THR A 348 25.60 -2.56 18.32
CA THR A 348 26.10 -1.26 17.86
C THR A 348 25.54 -0.86 16.50
N SER A 349 24.72 -1.74 15.90
CA SER A 349 24.09 -1.49 14.60
C SER A 349 23.02 -0.42 14.72
N ILE A 350 23.12 0.59 13.87
CA ILE A 350 22.08 1.59 13.68
C ILE A 350 21.31 1.19 12.43
N TYR A 351 19.98 1.19 12.52
CA TYR A 351 19.11 0.69 11.46
C TYR A 351 18.00 1.70 11.13
N SER A 352 17.44 1.54 9.95
CA SER A 352 16.19 2.15 9.53
C SER A 352 15.25 1.06 9.03
N VAL A 353 13.96 1.16 9.33
CA VAL A 353 12.92 0.23 8.91
C VAL A 353 11.80 0.99 8.20
N GLU A 354 11.40 0.52 7.02
CA GLU A 354 10.38 1.17 6.18
C GLU A 354 9.48 0.13 5.50
N PRO A 355 8.24 0.46 5.13
CA PRO A 355 7.41 -0.42 4.32
C PRO A 355 8.11 -0.83 3.02
N ALA A 356 7.86 -2.05 2.51
CA ALA A 356 8.54 -2.56 1.32
C ALA A 356 8.40 -1.66 0.07
N ASN A 357 7.30 -0.89 -0.02
CA ASN A 357 6.98 0.01 -1.13
C ASN A 357 6.94 1.49 -0.68
N ASN A 358 7.96 1.95 0.02
CA ASN A 358 8.01 3.31 0.59
C ASN A 358 8.60 4.37 -0.38
N ARG A 359 7.92 4.59 -1.51
CA ARG A 359 8.34 5.58 -2.53
C ARG A 359 7.22 6.57 -2.80
N HIS A 360 7.57 7.82 -3.09
CA HIS A 360 6.56 8.81 -3.45
C HIS A 360 5.80 8.40 -4.73
N PRO A 361 4.49 8.68 -4.79
CA PRO A 361 3.62 8.10 -5.80
C PRO A 361 3.82 8.64 -7.23
N ALA A 362 4.43 9.83 -7.37
CA ALA A 362 4.64 10.51 -8.65
C ALA A 362 5.65 9.79 -9.58
N GLY A 363 6.56 8.99 -9.01
CA GLY A 363 7.59 8.26 -9.76
C GLY A 363 8.80 9.10 -10.16
N PHE A 364 9.84 8.41 -10.67
CA PHE A 364 11.22 8.89 -10.84
C PHE A 364 11.41 10.20 -11.61
N ARG A 365 10.46 10.55 -12.49
CA ARG A 365 10.55 11.78 -13.30
C ARG A 365 10.25 13.05 -12.50
N PHE A 366 9.65 12.90 -11.33
CA PHE A 366 9.24 14.01 -10.46
C PHE A 366 10.15 14.19 -9.26
N ASP A 367 11.17 13.36 -9.09
CA ASP A 367 12.12 13.41 -7.98
C ASP A 367 12.74 14.79 -7.74
N GLU A 368 13.14 15.49 -8.82
CA GLU A 368 13.66 16.85 -8.70
C GLU A 368 12.60 17.85 -8.22
N ALA A 369 11.33 17.65 -8.61
CA ALA A 369 10.22 18.51 -8.20
C ALA A 369 9.81 18.25 -6.76
N ILE A 370 9.74 16.97 -6.35
CA ILE A 370 9.52 16.57 -4.96
C ILE A 370 10.64 17.10 -4.07
N TRP A 371 11.90 16.94 -4.48
CA TRP A 371 13.02 17.47 -3.70
C TRP A 371 12.99 19.01 -3.59
N ALA A 372 12.61 19.71 -4.65
CA ALA A 372 12.40 21.16 -4.58
C ALA A 372 11.24 21.55 -3.65
N ALA A 373 10.17 20.75 -3.60
CA ALA A 373 9.05 20.93 -2.66
C ALA A 373 9.50 20.73 -1.22
N VAL A 374 10.32 19.69 -0.94
CA VAL A 374 10.89 19.45 0.39
C VAL A 374 11.73 20.63 0.84
N LYS A 375 12.62 21.12 -0.02
CA LYS A 375 13.42 22.32 0.26
C LYS A 375 12.58 23.56 0.53
N TYR A 376 11.48 23.72 -0.20
CA TYR A 376 10.56 24.82 0.04
C TYR A 376 9.92 24.72 1.42
N LYS A 377 9.46 23.52 1.83
CA LYS A 377 8.89 23.31 3.15
C LYS A 377 9.87 23.55 4.29
N ILE A 378 11.11 23.08 4.13
CA ILE A 378 12.19 23.38 5.07
C ILE A 378 12.39 24.90 5.23
N GLU A 379 12.40 25.68 4.14
CA GLU A 379 12.54 27.15 4.21
C GLU A 379 11.27 27.85 4.75
N GLU A 380 10.09 27.24 4.64
CA GLU A 380 8.85 27.77 5.21
C GLU A 380 8.78 27.56 6.73
N GLU A 381 9.30 26.44 7.23
CA GLU A 381 9.25 26.06 8.65
C GLU A 381 10.47 26.53 9.44
N ASP A 382 11.64 26.64 8.80
CA ASP A 382 12.87 27.17 9.40
C ASP A 382 13.19 28.57 8.84
N GLU A 383 12.86 29.60 9.62
CA GLU A 383 13.11 31.00 9.29
C GLU A 383 14.61 31.34 9.11
N GLU A 384 15.53 30.51 9.64
CA GLU A 384 16.96 30.71 9.48
C GLU A 384 17.46 30.29 8.08
N ILE A 385 16.69 29.46 7.37
CA ILE A 385 17.03 28.94 6.04
C ILE A 385 16.41 29.82 4.95
N ASN A 386 17.06 30.94 4.62
CA ASN A 386 16.66 31.78 3.49
C ASN A 386 17.58 31.57 2.26
N LYS A 387 17.33 30.48 1.51
CA LYS A 387 18.15 30.03 0.37
C LYS A 387 17.45 30.24 -0.98
N GLY A 388 16.28 30.89 -0.99
CA GLY A 388 15.47 31.15 -2.18
C GLY A 388 14.94 29.86 -2.80
N PHE A 389 14.53 28.90 -1.97
CA PHE A 389 13.93 27.65 -2.41
C PHE A 389 12.51 27.86 -2.94
N THR A 390 11.78 28.83 -2.41
CA THR A 390 10.47 29.30 -2.91
C THR A 390 10.49 29.60 -4.41
N GLU A 391 11.41 30.44 -4.87
CA GLU A 391 11.51 30.78 -6.29
C GLU A 391 11.90 29.57 -7.15
N LYS A 392 12.74 28.66 -6.61
CA LYS A 392 13.15 27.44 -7.32
C LYS A 392 11.99 26.46 -7.47
N TYR A 393 11.17 26.29 -6.43
CA TYR A 393 10.00 25.41 -6.49
C TYR A 393 8.92 26.00 -7.40
N VAL A 394 8.38 27.18 -7.04
CA VAL A 394 7.24 27.79 -7.74
C VAL A 394 7.62 28.25 -9.15
N GLY A 395 8.82 28.84 -9.32
CA GLY A 395 9.23 29.45 -10.58
C GLY A 395 9.84 28.47 -11.59
N LYS A 396 10.41 27.34 -11.15
CA LYS A 396 11.15 26.42 -12.04
C LYS A 396 10.68 24.98 -11.94
N ALA A 397 10.69 24.38 -10.74
CA ALA A 397 10.45 22.95 -10.58
C ALA A 397 8.99 22.57 -10.87
N LEU A 398 8.04 23.33 -10.33
CA LEU A 398 6.62 23.09 -10.50
C LEU A 398 6.15 23.26 -11.96
N PRO A 399 6.50 24.35 -12.69
CA PRO A 399 6.21 24.44 -14.13
C PRO A 399 6.84 23.32 -14.95
N LYS A 400 8.08 22.90 -14.62
CA LYS A 400 8.74 21.77 -15.28
C LYS A 400 7.97 20.48 -15.02
N ALA A 401 7.52 20.22 -13.79
CA ALA A 401 6.68 19.08 -13.44
C ALA A 401 5.38 19.06 -14.27
N TYR A 402 4.71 20.20 -14.45
CA TYR A 402 3.53 20.30 -15.33
C TYR A 402 3.84 19.90 -16.77
N THR A 403 4.99 20.33 -17.31
CA THR A 403 5.38 19.94 -18.67
C THR A 403 5.74 18.45 -18.78
N ILE A 404 6.34 17.87 -17.74
CA ILE A 404 6.68 16.44 -17.68
C ILE A 404 5.39 15.62 -17.64
N ASP A 405 4.45 15.96 -16.76
CA ASP A 405 3.15 15.28 -16.67
C ASP A 405 2.37 15.37 -17.98
N GLY A 406 2.31 16.57 -18.58
CA GLY A 406 1.64 16.78 -19.87
C GLY A 406 2.23 15.98 -21.03
N ARG A 407 3.52 15.59 -20.96
CA ARG A 407 4.23 14.79 -21.97
C ARG A 407 4.34 13.31 -21.63
N GLY A 408 4.28 12.96 -20.34
CA GLY A 408 4.70 11.66 -19.81
C GLY A 408 3.61 10.59 -19.83
N THR A 409 2.34 10.97 -19.70
CA THR A 409 1.22 10.02 -19.75
C THR A 409 0.65 9.93 -21.17
N PRO A 410 0.30 8.73 -21.67
CA PRO A 410 -0.56 8.61 -22.84
C PRO A 410 -1.74 9.56 -22.72
N ARG A 411 -2.07 10.30 -23.79
CA ARG A 411 -3.21 11.26 -23.78
C ARG A 411 -4.54 10.59 -23.44
N THR A 412 -4.59 9.28 -23.60
CA THR A 412 -5.66 8.36 -23.24
C THR A 412 -5.03 7.17 -22.53
N LEU A 413 -4.94 7.20 -21.20
CA LEU A 413 -5.00 5.96 -20.43
C LEU A 413 -6.48 5.53 -20.51
N GLY A 414 -6.87 5.00 -21.65
CA GLY A 414 -8.18 4.38 -21.85
C GLY A 414 -8.02 2.88 -21.67
N SER A 415 -9.11 2.21 -21.33
CA SER A 415 -9.22 0.75 -21.48
C SER A 415 -8.75 0.37 -22.89
N MET A 416 -7.95 -0.70 -23.02
CA MET A 416 -7.52 -1.20 -24.34
C MET A 416 -8.73 -1.65 -25.19
N ASN A 417 -9.91 -1.78 -24.59
CA ASN A 417 -11.17 -2.07 -25.27
C ASN A 417 -11.66 -0.93 -26.17
N TRP A 418 -11.15 0.28 -25.98
CA TRP A 418 -11.55 1.44 -26.76
C TRP A 418 -10.54 1.63 -27.89
N GLN A 419 -10.99 1.43 -29.13
CA GLN A 419 -10.28 2.00 -30.27
C GLN A 419 -10.05 3.48 -30.01
N VAL A 420 -8.85 3.98 -30.30
CA VAL A 420 -8.42 5.36 -30.10
C VAL A 420 -9.58 6.31 -30.41
N ASP A 421 -10.19 6.88 -29.36
CA ASP A 421 -11.17 7.94 -29.55
C ASP A 421 -10.39 9.11 -30.16
N TYR A 422 -10.56 9.29 -31.47
CA TYR A 422 -10.01 10.43 -32.19
C TYR A 422 -10.75 11.69 -31.74
N VAL A 423 -10.46 12.16 -30.53
CA VAL A 423 -10.91 13.46 -30.04
C VAL A 423 -10.21 14.50 -30.91
N HIS A 424 -10.93 14.99 -31.92
CA HIS A 424 -10.53 16.15 -32.70
C HIS A 424 -10.66 17.38 -31.80
N GLU A 425 -9.66 17.62 -30.95
CA GLU A 425 -9.58 18.84 -30.18
C GLU A 425 -9.35 20.00 -31.16
N ARG A 426 -10.42 20.76 -31.47
CA ARG A 426 -10.31 21.99 -32.26
C ARG A 426 -9.50 22.99 -31.47
N ILE A 427 -8.20 23.06 -31.75
CA ILE A 427 -7.36 24.16 -31.28
C ILE A 427 -7.79 25.39 -32.07
N PHE A 428 -8.59 26.27 -31.46
CA PHE A 428 -8.75 27.62 -31.95
C PHE A 428 -7.41 28.33 -31.76
N ARG A 429 -6.57 28.32 -32.79
CA ARG A 429 -5.50 29.31 -32.90
C ARG A 429 -6.19 30.64 -33.18
N ASP A 430 -6.26 31.47 -32.15
CA ASP A 430 -6.62 32.87 -32.33
C ASP A 430 -5.48 33.52 -33.11
N VAL A 431 -5.65 33.59 -34.43
CA VAL A 431 -4.75 34.33 -35.32
C VAL A 431 -5.25 35.76 -35.31
N THR A 432 -5.00 36.49 -34.23
CA THR A 432 -5.08 37.95 -34.26
C THR A 432 -3.96 38.45 -35.17
N ASN A 433 -4.32 38.73 -36.43
CA ASN A 433 -3.47 39.49 -37.34
C ASN A 433 -3.34 40.92 -36.80
N THR A 434 -2.42 41.18 -35.90
CA THR A 434 -1.89 42.53 -35.67
C THR A 434 -0.95 42.87 -36.83
N ASN A 435 -1.54 43.17 -37.99
CA ASN A 435 -0.97 44.15 -38.90
C ASN A 435 -1.53 45.51 -38.47
N SER A 436 -0.78 46.20 -37.63
CA SER A 436 -0.97 47.62 -37.36
C SER A 436 0.38 48.28 -37.61
N VAL A 437 0.42 49.05 -38.71
CA VAL A 437 1.49 49.98 -39.08
C VAL A 437 1.51 51.14 -38.08
#